data_AF-A0A842W184-F1
#
_entry.id   AF-A0A842W184-F1
#
_cell.length_a   1.000
_cell.length_b   1.000
_cell.length_c   1.000
_cell.angle_alpha   90.00
_cell.angle_beta   90.00
_cell.angle_gamma   90.00
#
_symmetry.space_group_name_H-M   'P 1'
#
loop_
_entity.id
_entity.type
_entity.pdbx_description
1 polymer ?
#
loop_
_entity_poly.entity_id
_entity_poly.type
_entity_poly.pdbx_seq_one_letter_code
_entity_poly.pdbx_strand_id
1 'polypeptide(L)'
;MLEDWILSHGKIKETLTWLEKPANYLKYEDWTSKMKDDLENKYNMAKNNGYLLLKDPPDNVLQLEDDAPPLTSLREQDAWEIYVSWVGQGLAVEINNKVNWSVLDYDIAEIENLFHVSSFYRLFQNNHTTRYDKDGGITPGSPSFPYLFMKSQKIIKNTQLETIARLLEWCKNLMHFSGTYQAKNFEEHWLYRGSPPLTRILASTVRKKRNMRGHWTAGCHGTNAFLKYVLKTVNIPVYRKTSCDGHSLPFFPTIGKFLTHGDDPYNQLITTSYVPGEELLVDYSKFDELFPESGDPEGENVGRSTKILAEKYLPLYILHLHVEDKKLDRPPESSNVYKEVFKKFFTVNELKESKLWERMDQKIFAYGGPDKLPEKDDYLCHSWKRAYMLRKRGSWLSKFKIRTSRYKGISKTQRKPID
;
A
#
# COMPACT_ATOMS: atom_id res chain seq x y z
N MET A 1 -22.84 21.81 -12.24
CA MET A 1 -23.07 20.35 -12.14
C MET A 1 -22.35 19.75 -10.92
N LEU A 2 -21.02 19.86 -10.78
CA LEU A 2 -20.34 19.33 -9.58
C LEU A 2 -20.79 20.06 -8.33
N GLU A 3 -20.80 21.40 -8.36
CA GLU A 3 -21.21 22.21 -7.21
C GLU A 3 -22.65 21.90 -6.79
N ASP A 4 -23.59 21.86 -7.74
CA ASP A 4 -24.98 21.47 -7.46
C ASP A 4 -25.07 20.09 -6.81
N TRP A 5 -24.28 19.13 -7.30
CA TRP A 5 -24.21 17.79 -6.72
C TRP A 5 -23.69 17.86 -5.29
N ILE A 6 -22.57 18.54 -5.02
CA ILE A 6 -22.02 18.69 -3.66
C ILE A 6 -23.05 19.34 -2.72
N LEU A 7 -23.71 20.42 -3.17
CA LEU A 7 -24.70 21.13 -2.37
C LEU A 7 -25.93 20.27 -2.02
N SER A 8 -26.29 19.32 -2.89
CA SER A 8 -27.37 18.37 -2.63
C SER A 8 -26.99 17.19 -1.72
N HIS A 9 -25.71 16.96 -1.45
CA HIS A 9 -25.22 15.84 -0.62
C HIS A 9 -24.52 16.35 0.65
N GLY A 10 -25.32 16.67 1.68
CA GLY A 10 -24.88 17.31 2.92
C GLY A 10 -23.64 16.69 3.59
N LYS A 11 -23.62 15.35 3.78
CA LYS A 11 -22.47 14.65 4.39
C LYS A 11 -21.16 14.86 3.62
N ILE A 12 -21.23 14.86 2.28
CA ILE A 12 -20.05 15.10 1.44
C ILE A 12 -19.58 16.53 1.64
N LYS A 13 -20.50 17.50 1.46
CA LYS A 13 -20.24 18.93 1.63
C LYS A 13 -19.60 19.25 2.98
N GLU A 14 -20.13 18.69 4.08
CA GLU A 14 -19.63 18.90 5.45
C GLU A 14 -18.20 18.37 5.64
N THR A 15 -17.82 17.33 4.91
CA THR A 15 -16.50 16.70 5.01
C THR A 15 -15.44 17.43 4.18
N LEU A 16 -15.84 18.15 3.14
CA LEU A 16 -14.95 18.93 2.28
C LEU A 16 -14.42 20.15 3.03
N THR A 17 -13.26 19.99 3.67
CA THR A 17 -12.62 21.05 4.45
C THR A 17 -11.21 21.35 3.96
N TRP A 18 -10.71 22.56 4.20
CA TRP A 18 -9.31 22.91 3.97
C TRP A 18 -8.66 23.40 5.25
N LEU A 19 -7.41 22.99 5.49
CA LEU A 19 -6.66 23.32 6.69
C LEU A 19 -5.77 24.53 6.42
N GLU A 20 -6.30 25.74 6.67
CA GLU A 20 -5.59 27.01 6.46
C GLU A 20 -4.64 27.33 7.63
N LYS A 21 -5.10 27.10 8.87
CA LYS A 21 -4.33 27.35 10.10
C LYS A 21 -4.54 26.23 11.11
N PRO A 22 -3.67 26.06 12.12
CA PRO A 22 -3.85 25.04 13.13
C PRO A 22 -5.25 25.15 13.77
N ALA A 23 -6.03 24.07 13.71
CA ALA A 23 -7.41 23.99 14.18
C ALA A 23 -8.45 24.89 13.45
N ASN A 24 -8.08 25.58 12.36
CA ASN A 24 -9.04 26.30 11.52
C ASN A 24 -9.29 25.54 10.21
N TYR A 25 -10.47 24.96 10.09
CA TYR A 25 -10.90 24.24 8.89
C TYR A 25 -11.90 25.12 8.12
N LEU A 26 -11.50 25.56 6.92
CA LEU A 26 -12.37 26.25 5.99
C LEU A 26 -13.34 25.24 5.38
N LYS A 27 -14.63 25.42 5.61
CA LYS A 27 -15.68 24.55 5.06
C LYS A 27 -15.90 24.86 3.58
N TYR A 28 -16.46 23.91 2.83
CA TYR A 28 -16.70 24.06 1.40
C TYR A 28 -17.50 25.32 1.03
N GLU A 29 -18.47 25.71 1.86
CA GLU A 29 -19.26 26.93 1.64
C GLU A 29 -18.41 28.20 1.68
N ASP A 30 -17.35 28.18 2.48
CA ASP A 30 -16.43 29.29 2.68
C ASP A 30 -15.25 29.25 1.68
N TRP A 31 -15.16 28.23 0.83
CA TRP A 31 -14.14 28.16 -0.21
C TRP A 31 -14.31 29.30 -1.22
N THR A 32 -13.18 29.92 -1.58
CA THR A 32 -13.16 30.93 -2.65
C THR A 32 -13.59 30.33 -3.99
N SER A 33 -14.05 31.16 -4.93
CA SER A 33 -14.38 30.71 -6.29
C SER A 33 -13.22 29.95 -6.95
N LYS A 34 -11.98 30.43 -6.76
CA LYS A 34 -10.78 29.74 -7.25
C LYS A 34 -10.63 28.33 -6.69
N MET A 35 -10.88 28.13 -5.40
CA MET A 35 -10.78 26.81 -4.77
C MET A 35 -11.82 25.83 -5.31
N LYS A 36 -13.03 26.32 -5.55
CA LYS A 36 -14.10 25.54 -6.19
C LYS A 36 -13.76 25.21 -7.66
N ASP A 37 -13.22 26.18 -8.40
CA ASP A 37 -12.75 25.98 -9.77
C ASP A 37 -11.60 24.95 -9.82
N ASP A 38 -10.66 24.99 -8.89
CA ASP A 38 -9.58 24.00 -8.77
C ASP A 38 -10.17 22.59 -8.61
N LEU A 39 -11.15 22.41 -7.71
CA LEU A 39 -11.83 21.13 -7.51
C LEU A 39 -12.58 20.67 -8.77
N GLU A 40 -13.36 21.55 -9.40
CA GLU A 40 -14.09 21.27 -10.65
C GLU A 40 -13.12 20.83 -11.76
N ASN A 41 -11.97 21.51 -11.89
CA ASN A 41 -10.93 21.16 -12.85
C ASN A 41 -10.36 19.76 -12.57
N LYS A 42 -10.01 19.43 -11.32
CA LYS A 42 -9.51 18.09 -10.97
C LYS A 42 -10.55 17.00 -11.18
N TYR A 43 -11.81 17.27 -10.82
CA TYR A 43 -12.94 16.37 -11.09
C TYR A 43 -13.08 16.09 -12.59
N ASN A 44 -13.08 17.12 -13.44
CA ASN A 44 -13.22 16.96 -14.89
C ASN A 44 -12.05 16.19 -15.51
N MET A 45 -10.82 16.39 -15.01
CA MET A 45 -9.67 15.59 -15.41
C MET A 45 -9.83 14.11 -15.00
N ALA A 46 -10.20 13.85 -13.75
CA ALA A 46 -10.38 12.49 -13.22
C ALA A 46 -11.54 11.74 -13.89
N LYS A 47 -12.65 12.44 -14.16
CA LYS A 47 -13.81 11.93 -14.90
C LYS A 47 -13.39 11.28 -16.21
N ASN A 48 -12.55 11.96 -16.97
CA ASN A 48 -12.04 11.50 -18.27
C ASN A 48 -10.85 10.53 -18.20
N ASN A 49 -10.52 10.02 -17.00
CA ASN A 49 -9.30 9.22 -16.75
C ASN A 49 -8.01 9.96 -17.16
N GLY A 50 -8.03 11.29 -17.12
CA GLY A 50 -6.87 12.12 -17.37
C GLY A 50 -5.81 11.95 -16.29
N TYR A 51 -4.55 12.14 -16.68
CA TYR A 51 -3.46 12.26 -15.71
C TYR A 51 -3.57 13.60 -15.01
N LEU A 52 -3.80 13.58 -13.69
CA LEU A 52 -3.68 14.76 -12.85
C LEU A 52 -2.18 15.09 -12.77
N LEU A 53 -1.78 16.15 -13.48
CA LEU A 53 -0.40 16.61 -13.61
C LEU A 53 0.07 17.22 -12.30
N LEU A 54 0.44 16.36 -11.34
CA LEU A 54 1.11 16.77 -10.12
C LEU A 54 2.59 16.41 -10.20
N LYS A 55 3.43 17.18 -9.53
CA LYS A 55 4.81 16.80 -9.28
C LYS A 55 4.83 15.56 -8.38
N ASP A 56 5.52 14.52 -8.82
CA ASP A 56 5.50 13.21 -8.15
C ASP A 56 6.89 12.56 -8.11
N PRO A 57 7.47 12.32 -6.91
CA PRO A 57 6.94 12.74 -5.62
C PRO A 57 6.92 14.28 -5.49
N PRO A 58 6.04 14.86 -4.65
CA PRO A 58 6.11 16.28 -4.34
C PRO A 58 7.44 16.61 -3.65
N ASP A 59 7.85 17.87 -3.68
CA ASP A 59 9.06 18.30 -2.96
C ASP A 59 8.82 18.24 -1.46
N ASN A 60 9.80 17.68 -0.74
CA ASN A 60 9.86 17.84 0.71
C ASN A 60 10.46 19.21 1.03
N VAL A 61 9.75 20.08 1.73
CA VAL A 61 10.29 21.39 2.13
C VAL A 61 11.34 21.26 3.24
N LEU A 62 11.38 20.12 3.92
CA LEU A 62 12.40 19.82 4.91
C LEU A 62 13.70 19.36 4.23
N GLN A 63 14.80 20.02 4.59
CA GLN A 63 16.16 19.52 4.35
C GLN A 63 16.48 18.57 5.51
N LEU A 64 16.48 17.27 5.24
CA LEU A 64 16.66 16.24 6.27
C LEU A 64 18.09 15.68 6.24
N GLU A 65 18.77 15.76 7.38
CA GLU A 65 20.06 15.10 7.63
C GLU A 65 19.93 13.57 7.59
N ASP A 66 21.06 12.85 7.53
CA ASP A 66 21.08 11.40 7.29
C ASP A 66 20.37 10.58 8.36
N ASP A 67 20.49 11.00 9.62
CA ASP A 67 19.93 10.37 10.82
C ASP A 67 18.56 10.94 11.24
N ALA A 68 18.09 11.98 10.56
CA ALA A 68 16.79 12.59 10.86
C ALA A 68 15.63 11.62 10.58
N PRO A 69 14.51 11.72 11.33
CA PRO A 69 13.29 11.01 10.99
C PRO A 69 12.82 11.38 9.57
N PRO A 70 12.40 10.40 8.73
CA PRO A 70 11.95 10.63 7.36
C PRO A 70 10.55 11.26 7.32
N LEU A 71 10.44 12.52 7.71
CA LEU A 71 9.19 13.28 7.68
C LEU A 71 9.00 13.96 6.32
N THR A 72 7.76 14.04 5.86
CA THR A 72 7.42 14.85 4.69
C THR A 72 6.56 16.02 5.06
N SER A 73 7.04 17.21 4.72
CA SER A 73 6.32 18.46 4.85
C SER A 73 6.24 19.12 3.48
N LEU A 74 5.07 19.66 3.16
CA LEU A 74 4.76 20.24 1.87
C LEU A 74 4.45 21.73 2.03
N ARG A 75 4.68 22.50 0.96
CA ARG A 75 4.13 23.86 0.85
C ARG A 75 2.62 23.77 0.79
N GLU A 76 1.94 24.80 1.28
CA GLU A 76 0.48 24.88 1.27
C GLU A 76 -0.11 24.64 -0.13
N GLN A 77 0.44 25.27 -1.17
CA GLN A 77 -0.03 25.09 -2.54
C GLN A 77 0.11 23.63 -3.02
N ASP A 78 1.23 22.98 -2.75
CA ASP A 78 1.45 21.58 -3.17
C ASP A 78 0.48 20.63 -2.42
N ALA A 79 0.27 20.90 -1.12
CA ALA A 79 -0.69 20.15 -0.30
C ALA A 79 -2.13 20.35 -0.79
N TRP A 80 -2.51 21.58 -1.16
CA TRP A 80 -3.82 21.92 -1.73
C TRP A 80 -4.04 21.15 -3.03
N GLU A 81 -3.11 21.25 -3.99
CA GLU A 81 -3.19 20.60 -5.29
C GLU A 81 -3.36 19.08 -5.17
N ILE A 82 -2.60 18.45 -4.26
CA ILE A 82 -2.76 17.01 -3.97
C ILE A 82 -4.15 16.78 -3.36
N TYR A 83 -4.53 17.50 -2.31
CA TYR A 83 -5.80 17.31 -1.62
C TYR A 83 -7.00 17.36 -2.58
N VAL A 84 -7.15 18.45 -3.35
CA VAL A 84 -8.27 18.59 -4.29
C VAL A 84 -8.20 17.61 -5.45
N SER A 85 -7.00 17.14 -5.83
CA SER A 85 -6.86 16.06 -6.80
C SER A 85 -7.46 14.75 -6.28
N TRP A 86 -7.23 14.41 -5.01
CA TRP A 86 -7.80 13.21 -4.38
C TRP A 86 -9.31 13.32 -4.19
N VAL A 87 -9.81 14.49 -3.75
CA VAL A 87 -11.25 14.74 -3.65
C VAL A 87 -11.91 14.65 -5.03
N GLY A 88 -11.35 15.33 -6.04
CA GLY A 88 -11.85 15.29 -7.41
C GLY A 88 -11.87 13.88 -8.00
N GLN A 89 -10.84 13.05 -7.72
CA GLN A 89 -10.83 11.64 -8.11
C GLN A 89 -11.98 10.85 -7.46
N GLY A 90 -12.19 10.98 -6.15
CA GLY A 90 -13.24 10.22 -5.46
C GLY A 90 -14.65 10.65 -5.88
N LEU A 91 -14.88 11.96 -6.07
CA LEU A 91 -16.13 12.48 -6.64
C LEU A 91 -16.33 12.02 -8.08
N ALA A 92 -15.28 11.94 -8.89
CA ALA A 92 -15.36 11.39 -10.24
C ALA A 92 -15.71 9.90 -10.27
N VAL A 93 -15.24 9.12 -9.30
CA VAL A 93 -15.63 7.71 -9.14
C VAL A 93 -17.10 7.58 -8.75
N GLU A 94 -17.55 8.39 -7.80
CA GLU A 94 -18.93 8.40 -7.30
C GLU A 94 -19.92 8.84 -8.38
N ILE A 95 -19.82 10.09 -8.83
CA ILE A 95 -20.82 10.75 -9.69
C ILE A 95 -20.95 10.05 -11.05
N ASN A 96 -19.89 9.37 -11.50
CA ASN A 96 -19.87 8.68 -12.78
C ASN A 96 -20.03 7.15 -12.64
N ASN A 97 -20.41 6.65 -11.46
CA ASN A 97 -20.65 5.23 -11.20
C ASN A 97 -19.51 4.33 -11.69
N LYS A 98 -18.25 4.69 -11.38
CA LYS A 98 -17.07 3.91 -11.84
C LYS A 98 -16.87 2.62 -11.06
N VAL A 99 -17.66 2.40 -10.00
CA VAL A 99 -17.68 1.24 -9.11
C VAL A 99 -19.14 0.96 -8.71
N ASN A 100 -19.43 -0.23 -8.18
CA ASN A 100 -20.80 -0.66 -7.82
C ASN A 100 -21.15 -0.39 -6.34
N TRP A 101 -20.43 0.51 -5.68
CA TRP A 101 -20.71 0.96 -4.32
C TRP A 101 -20.73 2.49 -4.31
N SER A 102 -21.40 3.07 -3.31
CA SER A 102 -21.58 4.51 -3.20
C SER A 102 -21.05 5.04 -1.88
N VAL A 103 -20.39 6.19 -1.89
CA VAL A 103 -20.04 6.91 -0.65
C VAL A 103 -21.25 7.49 0.07
N LEU A 104 -22.42 7.52 -0.56
CA LEU A 104 -23.64 8.02 0.05
C LEU A 104 -24.19 7.06 1.12
N ASP A 105 -23.84 5.77 1.02
CA ASP A 105 -24.21 4.73 1.98
C ASP A 105 -23.31 4.75 3.23
N TYR A 106 -22.22 5.52 3.22
CA TYR A 106 -21.23 5.54 4.29
C TYR A 106 -21.66 6.40 5.47
N ASP A 107 -21.09 6.09 6.63
CA ASP A 107 -21.15 6.96 7.79
C ASP A 107 -20.24 8.19 7.62
N ILE A 108 -20.38 9.18 8.50
CA ILE A 108 -19.60 10.41 8.39
C ILE A 108 -18.10 10.18 8.59
N ALA A 109 -17.70 9.24 9.46
CA ALA A 109 -16.30 8.97 9.73
C ALA A 109 -15.61 8.34 8.49
N GLU A 110 -16.31 7.43 7.81
CA GLU A 110 -15.87 6.80 6.56
C GLU A 110 -15.70 7.83 5.45
N ILE A 111 -16.64 8.77 5.32
CA ILE A 111 -16.55 9.89 4.39
C ILE A 111 -15.37 10.80 4.78
N GLU A 112 -15.16 11.09 6.07
CA GLU A 112 -14.01 11.86 6.56
C GLU A 112 -12.67 11.18 6.24
N ASN A 113 -12.60 9.85 6.32
CA ASN A 113 -11.41 9.10 5.92
C ASN A 113 -11.06 9.33 4.43
N LEU A 114 -12.06 9.51 3.58
CA LEU A 114 -11.93 9.73 2.15
C LEU A 114 -11.72 11.21 1.78
N PHE A 115 -12.45 12.14 2.38
CA PHE A 115 -12.50 13.50 1.84
C PHE A 115 -12.02 14.57 2.80
N HIS A 116 -11.84 14.29 4.09
CA HIS A 116 -11.40 15.33 5.02
C HIS A 116 -9.89 15.57 4.91
N VAL A 117 -9.43 16.83 4.89
CA VAL A 117 -8.00 17.18 4.78
C VAL A 117 -7.14 16.58 5.90
N SER A 118 -7.71 16.39 7.10
CA SER A 118 -7.02 15.77 8.24
C SER A 118 -6.72 14.27 8.05
N SER A 119 -7.29 13.64 7.01
CA SER A 119 -6.94 12.28 6.56
C SER A 119 -5.65 12.24 5.73
N PHE A 120 -5.15 13.41 5.28
CA PHE A 120 -3.93 13.57 4.51
C PHE A 120 -2.80 14.18 5.34
N TYR A 121 -3.13 15.29 6.00
CA TYR A 121 -2.12 16.18 6.59
C TYR A 121 -2.46 16.57 8.02
N ARG A 122 -1.42 17.01 8.73
CA ARG A 122 -1.51 17.86 9.92
C ARG A 122 -0.65 19.10 9.69
N LEU A 123 -1.00 20.23 10.29
CA LEU A 123 -0.10 21.38 10.30
C LEU A 123 1.00 21.17 11.34
N PHE A 124 2.25 21.38 10.92
CA PHE A 124 3.42 21.39 11.78
C PHE A 124 4.37 22.47 11.28
N GLN A 125 4.74 23.41 12.15
CA GLN A 125 5.58 24.56 11.81
C GLN A 125 5.10 25.31 10.55
N ASN A 126 3.78 25.57 10.46
CA ASN A 126 3.12 26.22 9.32
C ASN A 126 3.18 25.48 7.98
N ASN A 127 3.64 24.23 7.95
CA ASN A 127 3.65 23.39 6.76
C ASN A 127 2.72 22.18 6.90
N HIS A 128 2.22 21.67 5.77
CA HIS A 128 1.36 20.48 5.73
C HIS A 128 2.22 19.23 5.77
N THR A 129 2.22 18.56 6.92
CA THR A 129 3.04 17.38 7.17
C THR A 129 2.20 16.11 7.07
N THR A 130 2.72 15.09 6.39
CA THR A 130 2.06 13.79 6.26
C THR A 130 1.86 13.13 7.63
N ARG A 131 0.70 12.48 7.83
CA ARG A 131 0.34 11.87 9.12
C ARG A 131 0.93 10.48 9.35
N TYR A 132 2.21 10.43 9.72
CA TYR A 132 2.83 9.17 10.15
C TYR A 132 2.14 8.59 11.41
N ASP A 133 1.85 9.48 12.36
CA ASP A 133 1.24 9.19 13.66
C ASP A 133 -0.11 8.47 13.55
N LYS A 134 -0.95 8.83 12.60
CA LYS A 134 -2.30 8.27 12.44
C LYS A 134 -2.36 7.10 11.47
N ASP A 135 -1.71 7.21 10.32
CA ASP A 135 -1.96 6.30 9.19
C ASP A 135 -0.77 5.41 8.84
N GLY A 136 0.40 5.65 9.46
CA GLY A 136 1.63 4.91 9.21
C GLY A 136 2.54 5.49 8.12
N GLY A 137 2.16 6.67 7.61
CA GLY A 137 3.02 7.58 6.86
C GLY A 137 3.40 7.14 5.45
N ILE A 138 2.78 7.82 4.49
CA ILE A 138 3.10 7.75 3.07
C ILE A 138 3.01 9.17 2.52
N THR A 139 3.77 9.48 1.48
CA THR A 139 3.65 10.75 0.76
C THR A 139 2.64 10.55 -0.37
N PRO A 140 1.43 11.15 -0.29
CA PRO A 140 0.49 11.09 -1.40
C PRO A 140 1.05 11.85 -2.60
N GLY A 141 0.82 11.30 -3.78
CA GLY A 141 1.09 11.94 -5.07
C GLY A 141 -0.20 12.12 -5.86
N SER A 142 -0.10 12.04 -7.19
CA SER A 142 -1.29 12.07 -8.06
C SER A 142 -2.17 10.83 -7.84
N PRO A 143 -3.48 10.97 -7.59
CA PRO A 143 -4.38 9.81 -7.42
C PRO A 143 -4.67 9.07 -8.72
N SER A 144 -4.42 9.70 -9.88
CA SER A 144 -4.52 9.03 -11.18
C SER A 144 -3.57 7.84 -11.28
N PHE A 145 -2.38 7.93 -10.68
CA PHE A 145 -1.39 6.85 -10.75
C PHE A 145 -1.87 5.57 -10.06
N PRO A 146 -2.22 5.56 -8.74
CA PRO A 146 -2.80 4.39 -8.08
C PRO A 146 -4.11 3.92 -8.72
N TYR A 147 -4.99 4.83 -9.17
CA TYR A 147 -6.24 4.44 -9.84
C TYR A 147 -5.98 3.67 -11.14
N LEU A 148 -5.14 4.22 -12.03
CA LEU A 148 -4.78 3.57 -13.29
C LEU A 148 -3.99 2.28 -13.06
N PHE A 149 -3.15 2.24 -12.02
CA PHE A 149 -2.50 1.02 -11.58
C PHE A 149 -3.54 -0.06 -11.22
N MET A 150 -4.52 0.23 -10.35
CA MET A 150 -5.55 -0.73 -9.96
C MET A 150 -6.35 -1.23 -11.18
N LYS A 151 -6.70 -0.33 -12.11
CA LYS A 151 -7.38 -0.69 -13.35
C LYS A 151 -6.51 -1.60 -14.23
N SER A 152 -5.23 -1.25 -14.43
CA SER A 152 -4.29 -2.02 -15.26
C SER A 152 -4.03 -3.43 -14.71
N GLN A 153 -4.03 -3.58 -13.38
CA GLN A 153 -3.85 -4.85 -12.68
C GLN A 153 -5.16 -5.63 -12.51
N LYS A 154 -6.29 -5.10 -13.01
CA LYS A 154 -7.64 -5.67 -12.85
C LYS A 154 -7.98 -5.92 -11.36
N ILE A 155 -7.55 -5.02 -10.49
CA ILE A 155 -7.79 -5.05 -9.05
C ILE A 155 -9.21 -4.59 -8.70
N ILE A 156 -9.74 -3.60 -9.43
CA ILE A 156 -11.12 -3.13 -9.24
C ILE A 156 -12.08 -4.25 -9.69
N LYS A 157 -12.92 -4.71 -8.77
CA LYS A 157 -13.92 -5.79 -8.96
C LYS A 157 -15.34 -5.28 -8.72
N ASN A 158 -16.31 -6.20 -8.72
CA ASN A 158 -17.71 -5.84 -8.62
C ASN A 158 -18.10 -5.45 -7.19
N THR A 159 -17.41 -5.98 -6.18
CA THR A 159 -17.64 -5.63 -4.78
C THR A 159 -16.39 -5.05 -4.12
N GLN A 160 -16.59 -4.39 -2.97
CA GLN A 160 -15.47 -3.90 -2.16
C GLN A 160 -14.61 -5.05 -1.64
N LEU A 161 -15.23 -6.13 -1.18
CA LEU A 161 -14.53 -7.33 -0.69
C LEU A 161 -13.63 -7.93 -1.76
N GLU A 162 -14.16 -8.15 -2.98
CA GLU A 162 -13.37 -8.68 -4.09
C GLU A 162 -12.22 -7.74 -4.48
N THR A 163 -12.46 -6.43 -4.42
CA THR A 163 -11.44 -5.41 -4.75
C THR A 163 -10.32 -5.41 -3.71
N ILE A 164 -10.67 -5.47 -2.42
CA ILE A 164 -9.72 -5.56 -1.31
C ILE A 164 -8.93 -6.88 -1.40
N ALA A 165 -9.62 -8.02 -1.52
CA ALA A 165 -9.00 -9.34 -1.66
C ALA A 165 -8.00 -9.36 -2.83
N ARG A 166 -8.39 -8.81 -3.98
CA ARG A 166 -7.52 -8.75 -5.16
C ARG A 166 -6.31 -7.81 -4.95
N LEU A 167 -6.47 -6.72 -4.21
CA LEU A 167 -5.35 -5.87 -3.83
C LEU A 167 -4.41 -6.61 -2.87
N LEU A 168 -4.93 -7.33 -1.88
CA LEU A 168 -4.13 -8.13 -0.94
C LEU A 168 -3.35 -9.25 -1.64
N GLU A 169 -3.93 -9.87 -2.68
CA GLU A 169 -3.19 -10.80 -3.54
C GLU A 169 -2.02 -10.11 -4.26
N TRP A 170 -2.23 -8.90 -4.77
CA TRP A 170 -1.13 -8.12 -5.35
C TRP A 170 -0.09 -7.74 -4.29
N CYS A 171 -0.53 -7.43 -3.07
CA CYS A 171 0.36 -7.06 -1.96
C CYS A 171 1.39 -8.13 -1.62
N LYS A 172 1.22 -9.40 -2.04
CA LYS A 172 2.26 -10.44 -1.97
C LYS A 172 3.58 -10.06 -2.66
N ASN A 173 3.56 -9.05 -3.54
CA ASN A 173 4.74 -8.49 -4.19
C ASN A 173 5.43 -7.39 -3.37
N LEU A 174 4.85 -6.98 -2.24
CA LEU A 174 5.45 -6.01 -1.34
C LEU A 174 6.64 -6.62 -0.59
N MET A 175 7.50 -5.74 -0.08
CA MET A 175 8.66 -6.12 0.72
C MET A 175 8.76 -5.20 1.93
N HIS A 176 9.01 -5.78 3.10
CA HIS A 176 9.33 -5.00 4.28
C HIS A 176 10.68 -4.32 4.03
N PHE A 177 10.77 -3.00 4.23
CA PHE A 177 12.06 -2.32 4.18
C PHE A 177 13.01 -2.86 5.26
N SER A 178 14.32 -2.63 5.12
CA SER A 178 15.28 -3.07 6.14
C SER A 178 16.16 -1.91 6.59
N GLY A 179 16.60 -1.95 7.84
CA GLY A 179 17.44 -0.91 8.44
C GLY A 179 16.65 0.06 9.33
N THR A 180 17.28 1.17 9.70
CA THR A 180 16.76 2.14 10.65
C THR A 180 15.69 3.05 10.03
N TYR A 181 14.85 3.61 10.89
CA TYR A 181 13.81 4.59 10.51
C TYR A 181 14.44 5.99 10.35
N GLN A 182 15.30 6.17 9.35
CA GLN A 182 16.09 7.39 9.11
C GLN A 182 16.02 7.83 7.65
N ALA A 183 16.11 9.14 7.39
CA ALA A 183 15.98 9.75 6.08
C ALA A 183 16.92 9.16 5.02
N LYS A 184 18.20 8.89 5.38
CA LYS A 184 19.15 8.23 4.48
C LYS A 184 18.69 6.83 4.06
N ASN A 185 18.20 6.03 5.02
CA ASN A 185 17.72 4.68 4.72
C ASN A 185 16.46 4.72 3.86
N PHE A 186 15.59 5.72 4.06
CA PHE A 186 14.41 5.94 3.23
C PHE A 186 14.78 6.36 1.81
N GLU A 187 15.81 7.18 1.63
CA GLU A 187 16.34 7.51 0.31
C GLU A 187 16.90 6.27 -0.41
N GLU A 188 17.59 5.37 0.29
CA GLU A 188 18.06 4.11 -0.30
C GLU A 188 16.93 3.23 -0.82
N HIS A 189 15.77 3.24 -0.15
CA HIS A 189 14.62 2.41 -0.51
C HIS A 189 13.69 3.11 -1.50
N TRP A 190 13.37 4.39 -1.34
CA TRP A 190 12.34 5.07 -2.14
C TRP A 190 12.87 6.23 -2.99
N LEU A 191 14.17 6.49 -2.97
CA LEU A 191 14.79 7.65 -3.63
C LEU A 191 14.19 8.97 -3.15
N TYR A 192 13.82 9.01 -1.87
CA TYR A 192 13.14 10.12 -1.24
C TYR A 192 13.43 10.15 0.27
N ARG A 193 13.85 11.31 0.80
CA ARG A 193 14.31 11.46 2.19
C ARG A 193 13.18 11.67 3.22
N GLY A 194 11.92 11.70 2.80
CA GLY A 194 10.75 11.78 3.67
C GLY A 194 9.92 10.48 3.70
N SER A 195 8.64 10.56 4.09
CA SER A 195 7.71 9.43 4.10
C SER A 195 7.66 8.79 2.69
N PRO A 196 7.52 7.45 2.57
CA PRO A 196 7.61 6.77 1.27
C PRO A 196 6.58 7.31 0.27
N PRO A 197 6.97 7.74 -0.94
CA PRO A 197 5.99 8.16 -1.93
C PRO A 197 5.21 6.97 -2.48
N LEU A 198 3.88 7.07 -2.53
CA LEU A 198 3.01 6.00 -3.00
C LEU A 198 3.40 5.50 -4.39
N THR A 199 3.76 6.41 -5.29
CA THR A 199 4.22 6.08 -6.65
C THR A 199 5.52 5.29 -6.67
N ARG A 200 6.44 5.53 -5.72
CA ARG A 200 7.70 4.77 -5.60
C ARG A 200 7.45 3.36 -5.08
N ILE A 201 6.49 3.18 -4.17
CA ILE A 201 6.04 1.85 -3.72
C ILE A 201 5.47 1.08 -4.92
N LEU A 202 4.50 1.67 -5.63
CA LEU A 202 3.83 1.03 -6.76
C LEU A 202 4.76 0.78 -7.96
N ALA A 203 5.68 1.68 -8.27
CA ALA A 203 6.60 1.55 -9.40
C ALA A 203 7.77 0.61 -9.14
N SER A 204 7.99 0.19 -7.88
CA SER A 204 9.21 -0.41 -7.37
C SER A 204 10.45 0.47 -7.54
N THR A 205 11.46 0.23 -6.71
CA THR A 205 12.74 0.95 -6.72
C THR A 205 13.87 -0.03 -6.49
N VAL A 206 15.09 0.33 -6.94
CA VAL A 206 16.30 -0.48 -6.74
C VAL A 206 17.09 0.08 -5.57
N ARG A 207 17.28 -0.73 -4.53
CA ARG A 207 18.22 -0.44 -3.45
C ARG A 207 19.64 -0.71 -3.94
N LYS A 208 20.37 0.35 -4.29
CA LYS A 208 21.70 0.27 -4.95
C LYS A 208 22.69 -0.65 -4.23
N LYS A 209 22.80 -0.54 -2.90
CA LYS A 209 23.76 -1.33 -2.09
C LYS A 209 23.58 -2.85 -2.19
N ARG A 210 22.35 -3.32 -2.46
CA ARG A 210 22.03 -4.75 -2.57
C ARG A 210 21.65 -5.19 -3.99
N ASN A 211 21.65 -4.26 -4.95
CA ASN A 211 21.11 -4.47 -6.30
C ASN A 211 19.73 -5.17 -6.31
N MET A 212 18.88 -4.82 -5.34
CA MET A 212 17.59 -5.48 -5.10
C MET A 212 16.48 -4.50 -5.44
N ARG A 213 15.55 -4.87 -6.33
CA ARG A 213 14.33 -4.08 -6.56
C ARG A 213 13.14 -4.72 -5.88
N GLY A 214 12.31 -3.88 -5.28
CA GLY A 214 11.13 -4.29 -4.54
C GLY A 214 10.09 -3.19 -4.49
N HIS A 215 8.86 -3.57 -4.15
CA HIS A 215 7.78 -2.68 -3.77
C HIS A 215 7.84 -2.49 -2.26
N TRP A 216 8.70 -1.59 -1.80
CA TRP A 216 9.02 -1.46 -0.37
C TRP A 216 7.90 -0.76 0.39
N THR A 217 7.51 -1.30 1.53
CA THR A 217 6.70 -0.61 2.54
C THR A 217 7.52 -0.39 3.81
N ALA A 218 7.21 0.69 4.53
CA ALA A 218 7.82 1.02 5.82
C ALA A 218 7.23 0.14 6.97
N GLY A 219 7.21 -1.18 6.75
CA GLY A 219 6.59 -2.17 7.64
C GLY A 219 5.08 -2.04 7.75
N CYS A 220 4.51 -2.64 8.79
CA CYS A 220 3.05 -2.74 8.96
C CYS A 220 2.32 -1.39 8.88
N HIS A 221 2.91 -0.34 9.46
CA HIS A 221 2.41 1.03 9.37
C HIS A 221 2.38 1.54 7.93
N GLY A 222 3.50 1.41 7.21
CA GLY A 222 3.59 1.81 5.81
C GLY A 222 2.63 1.01 4.92
N THR A 223 2.41 -0.27 5.21
CA THR A 223 1.45 -1.10 4.48
C THR A 223 0.01 -0.67 4.71
N ASN A 224 -0.36 -0.30 5.94
CA ASN A 224 -1.66 0.30 6.21
C ASN A 224 -1.88 1.61 5.43
N ALA A 225 -0.89 2.52 5.45
CA ALA A 225 -0.94 3.74 4.67
C ALA A 225 -1.07 3.45 3.17
N PHE A 226 -0.31 2.48 2.66
CA PHE A 226 -0.41 2.02 1.27
C PHE A 226 -1.82 1.56 0.92
N LEU A 227 -2.41 0.67 1.73
CA LEU A 227 -3.78 0.17 1.52
C LEU A 227 -4.78 1.32 1.51
N LYS A 228 -4.70 2.23 2.51
CA LYS A 228 -5.54 3.41 2.61
C LYS A 228 -5.52 4.23 1.33
N TYR A 229 -4.35 4.67 0.88
CA TYR A 229 -4.29 5.57 -0.27
C TYR A 229 -4.60 4.86 -1.59
N VAL A 230 -4.25 3.58 -1.78
CA VAL A 230 -4.64 2.87 -3.00
C VAL A 230 -6.16 2.71 -3.08
N LEU A 231 -6.79 2.21 -2.02
CA LEU A 231 -8.24 1.94 -1.98
C LEU A 231 -9.07 3.23 -1.96
N LYS A 232 -8.52 4.32 -1.42
CA LYS A 232 -9.14 5.65 -1.47
C LYS A 232 -9.38 6.16 -2.89
N THR A 233 -8.61 5.70 -3.89
CA THR A 233 -8.85 6.08 -5.30
C THR A 233 -10.14 5.52 -5.89
N VAL A 234 -10.74 4.53 -5.22
CA VAL A 234 -12.00 3.89 -5.59
C VAL A 234 -13.00 3.96 -4.44
N ASN A 235 -12.91 4.99 -3.59
CA ASN A 235 -13.84 5.26 -2.51
C ASN A 235 -14.01 4.11 -1.51
N ILE A 236 -12.94 3.38 -1.18
CA ILE A 236 -12.94 2.39 -0.09
C ILE A 236 -12.08 2.96 1.07
N PRO A 237 -12.68 3.32 2.22
CA PRO A 237 -11.93 3.83 3.36
C PRO A 237 -11.13 2.70 4.03
N VAL A 238 -9.99 3.07 4.62
CA VAL A 238 -9.19 2.15 5.44
C VAL A 238 -8.74 2.90 6.68
N TYR A 239 -8.94 2.27 7.83
CA TYR A 239 -8.47 2.76 9.11
C TYR A 239 -7.28 1.96 9.61
N ARG A 240 -6.47 2.63 10.41
CA ARG A 240 -5.48 1.97 11.25
C ARG A 240 -6.08 1.68 12.61
N LYS A 241 -6.24 0.41 12.97
CA LYS A 241 -6.28 -0.01 14.37
C LYS A 241 -4.84 -0.27 14.82
N THR A 242 -4.56 -0.02 16.09
CA THR A 242 -3.21 -0.20 16.66
C THR A 242 -3.31 -1.22 17.78
N SER A 243 -2.48 -2.27 17.76
CA SER A 243 -2.33 -3.18 18.90
C SER A 243 -1.60 -2.49 20.06
N CYS A 244 -1.59 -3.10 21.24
CA CYS A 244 -0.95 -2.50 22.42
C CYS A 244 0.57 -2.31 22.25
N ASP A 245 1.24 -3.17 21.48
CA ASP A 245 2.66 -3.09 21.15
C ASP A 245 2.98 -2.15 19.96
N GLY A 246 1.96 -1.46 19.44
CA GLY A 246 2.11 -0.43 18.42
C GLY A 246 2.00 -0.94 16.98
N HIS A 247 1.77 -2.24 16.73
CA HIS A 247 1.59 -2.71 15.36
C HIS A 247 0.31 -2.20 14.70
N SER A 248 0.38 -2.07 13.38
CA SER A 248 -0.73 -1.63 12.55
C SER A 248 -1.63 -2.81 12.15
N LEU A 249 -2.92 -2.67 12.41
CA LEU A 249 -3.99 -3.62 12.09
C LEU A 249 -4.97 -2.94 11.10
N PRO A 250 -4.77 -3.07 9.78
CA PRO A 250 -5.67 -2.48 8.78
C PRO A 250 -7.13 -2.91 8.99
N PHE A 251 -8.04 -1.94 9.01
CA PHE A 251 -9.47 -2.13 9.19
C PHE A 251 -10.25 -1.55 7.99
N PHE A 252 -11.12 -2.38 7.41
CA PHE A 252 -11.98 -2.07 6.27
C PHE A 252 -13.43 -1.96 6.78
N PRO A 253 -13.89 -0.74 7.14
CA PRO A 253 -15.13 -0.53 7.90
C PRO A 253 -16.38 -0.92 7.11
N THR A 254 -16.40 -0.61 5.82
CA THR A 254 -17.52 -0.84 4.90
C THR A 254 -17.82 -2.31 4.65
N ILE A 255 -16.88 -3.22 4.96
CA ILE A 255 -17.08 -4.67 4.89
C ILE A 255 -16.92 -5.36 6.24
N GLY A 256 -16.65 -4.61 7.31
CA GLY A 256 -16.45 -5.14 8.66
C GLY A 256 -15.33 -6.18 8.77
N LYS A 257 -14.21 -5.95 8.07
CA LYS A 257 -13.07 -6.88 8.04
C LYS A 257 -11.75 -6.23 8.46
N PHE A 258 -10.82 -7.06 8.90
CA PHE A 258 -9.51 -6.65 9.41
C PHE A 258 -8.39 -7.53 8.86
N LEU A 259 -7.17 -6.98 8.85
CA LEU A 259 -5.95 -7.78 8.89
C LEU A 259 -5.43 -7.85 10.34
N THR A 260 -4.86 -8.99 10.73
CA THR A 260 -4.27 -9.17 12.06
C THR A 260 -2.86 -8.59 12.17
N HIS A 261 -2.29 -8.16 11.04
CA HIS A 261 -1.07 -7.36 10.96
C HIS A 261 -0.95 -6.73 9.57
N GLY A 262 -0.37 -5.54 9.49
CA GLY A 262 -0.13 -4.86 8.22
C GLY A 262 0.78 -5.63 7.25
N ASP A 263 1.63 -6.55 7.74
CA ASP A 263 2.56 -7.32 6.90
C ASP A 263 2.05 -8.74 6.57
N ASP A 264 0.83 -9.08 7.01
CA ASP A 264 0.17 -10.33 6.70
C ASP A 264 0.22 -10.68 5.19
N PRO A 265 -0.02 -9.75 4.25
CA PRO A 265 -0.12 -10.11 2.84
C PRO A 265 1.19 -10.57 2.19
N TYR A 266 2.36 -10.32 2.78
CA TYR A 266 3.64 -10.54 2.10
C TYR A 266 4.75 -11.18 2.94
N ASN A 267 4.40 -11.78 4.08
CA ASN A 267 5.35 -12.61 4.81
C ASN A 267 5.54 -13.99 4.12
N GLN A 268 6.56 -14.74 4.56
CA GLN A 268 6.96 -16.00 3.94
C GLN A 268 5.90 -17.11 4.01
N LEU A 269 4.99 -17.06 4.98
CA LEU A 269 3.91 -18.04 5.13
C LEU A 269 2.79 -17.85 4.12
N ILE A 270 2.65 -16.63 3.59
CA ILE A 270 1.61 -16.28 2.62
C ILE A 270 2.15 -16.25 1.19
N THR A 271 3.41 -15.87 1.00
CA THR A 271 4.03 -15.73 -0.34
C THR A 271 4.51 -17.05 -0.93
N THR A 272 4.78 -18.06 -0.10
CA THR A 272 5.27 -19.39 -0.54
C THR A 272 4.15 -20.44 -0.68
N SER A 273 2.89 -19.99 -0.72
CA SER A 273 1.69 -20.77 -1.04
C SER A 273 0.66 -19.90 -1.77
N TYR A 274 -0.32 -20.56 -2.39
CA TYR A 274 -1.52 -19.85 -2.83
C TYR A 274 -2.52 -19.75 -1.68
N VAL A 275 -2.53 -18.60 -1.00
CA VAL A 275 -3.59 -18.19 -0.08
C VAL A 275 -4.46 -17.12 -0.78
N PRO A 276 -5.77 -17.32 -0.96
CA PRO A 276 -6.64 -16.28 -1.50
C PRO A 276 -6.58 -15.01 -0.64
N GLY A 277 -6.61 -13.82 -1.26
CA GLY A 277 -6.50 -12.56 -0.51
C GLY A 277 -7.62 -12.35 0.50
N GLU A 278 -8.81 -12.87 0.21
CA GLU A 278 -9.96 -12.85 1.12
C GLU A 278 -9.72 -13.62 2.41
N GLU A 279 -8.98 -14.73 2.37
CA GLU A 279 -8.72 -15.53 3.58
C GLU A 279 -7.73 -14.87 4.54
N LEU A 280 -7.04 -13.80 4.12
CA LEU A 280 -6.24 -12.97 5.03
C LEU A 280 -7.12 -12.13 5.96
N LEU A 281 -8.39 -11.92 5.59
CA LEU A 281 -9.32 -11.07 6.31
C LEU A 281 -10.02 -11.84 7.43
N VAL A 282 -10.13 -11.22 8.60
CA VAL A 282 -10.98 -11.68 9.70
C VAL A 282 -12.15 -10.71 9.89
N ASP A 283 -13.32 -11.21 10.31
CA ASP A 283 -14.44 -10.34 10.69
C ASP A 283 -14.30 -9.80 12.11
N TYR A 284 -15.24 -8.95 12.50
CA TYR A 284 -15.36 -8.41 13.86
C TYR A 284 -15.36 -9.50 14.93
N SER A 285 -16.18 -10.55 14.78
CA SER A 285 -16.27 -11.59 15.82
C SER A 285 -14.91 -12.25 16.06
N LYS A 286 -14.19 -12.56 14.98
CA LYS A 286 -12.86 -13.15 15.11
C LYS A 286 -11.83 -12.12 15.55
N PHE A 287 -11.94 -10.86 15.12
CA PHE A 287 -11.04 -9.80 15.55
C PHE A 287 -11.18 -9.54 17.06
N ASP A 288 -12.40 -9.44 17.59
CA ASP A 288 -12.66 -9.21 19.01
C ASP A 288 -12.23 -10.40 19.88
N GLU A 289 -12.33 -11.63 19.36
CA GLU A 289 -11.74 -12.81 20.00
C GLU A 289 -10.22 -12.70 20.13
N LEU A 290 -9.55 -12.17 19.09
CA LEU A 290 -8.10 -12.05 19.03
C LEU A 290 -7.56 -10.79 19.73
N PHE A 291 -8.34 -9.71 19.75
CA PHE A 291 -7.96 -8.40 20.26
C PHE A 291 -9.11 -7.85 21.10
N PRO A 292 -9.41 -8.47 22.26
CA PRO A 292 -10.51 -8.03 23.10
C PRO A 292 -10.30 -6.60 23.59
N GLU A 293 -11.39 -5.88 23.91
CA GLU A 293 -11.31 -4.49 24.40
C GLU A 293 -10.48 -4.34 25.68
N SER A 294 -10.38 -5.41 26.48
CA SER A 294 -9.47 -5.48 27.63
C SER A 294 -7.98 -5.37 27.25
N GLY A 295 -7.67 -5.43 25.96
CA GLY A 295 -6.35 -5.33 25.35
C GLY A 295 -5.77 -6.69 24.95
N ASP A 296 -4.79 -6.61 24.05
CA ASP A 296 -3.80 -7.66 23.75
C ASP A 296 -2.43 -7.08 24.16
N PRO A 297 -2.12 -7.05 25.48
CA PRO A 297 -1.07 -6.20 26.04
C PRO A 297 0.32 -6.49 25.46
N GLU A 298 0.56 -7.71 25.00
CA GLU A 298 1.86 -8.14 24.46
C GLU A 298 1.86 -8.27 22.92
N GLY A 299 0.78 -7.85 22.25
CA GLY A 299 0.63 -8.09 20.81
C GLY A 299 0.73 -9.58 20.48
N GLU A 300 0.21 -10.42 21.37
CA GLU A 300 0.29 -11.87 21.24
C GLU A 300 -0.35 -12.30 19.93
N ASN A 301 -1.48 -11.70 19.56
CA ASN A 301 -2.29 -12.07 18.40
C ASN A 301 -1.89 -11.39 17.09
N VAL A 302 -0.88 -10.52 17.11
CA VAL A 302 -0.36 -9.87 15.91
C VAL A 302 0.15 -10.92 14.91
N GLY A 303 -0.43 -10.91 13.70
CA GLY A 303 -0.10 -11.82 12.61
C GLY A 303 -0.59 -13.26 12.80
N ARG A 304 -1.46 -13.54 13.78
CA ARG A 304 -1.97 -14.89 14.08
C ARG A 304 -2.69 -15.53 12.89
N SER A 305 -3.43 -14.75 12.10
CA SER A 305 -4.16 -15.28 10.94
C SER A 305 -3.24 -15.95 9.94
N THR A 306 -2.03 -15.42 9.73
CA THR A 306 -1.08 -16.03 8.79
C THR A 306 -0.57 -17.38 9.26
N LYS A 307 -0.54 -17.63 10.56
CA LYS A 307 -0.17 -18.93 11.14
C LYS A 307 -1.30 -19.94 10.98
N ILE A 308 -2.54 -19.53 11.26
CA ILE A 308 -3.73 -20.35 10.98
C ILE A 308 -3.76 -20.77 9.51
N LEU A 309 -3.51 -19.82 8.60
CA LEU A 309 -3.44 -20.10 7.16
C LEU A 309 -2.22 -20.97 6.80
N ALA A 310 -1.09 -20.84 7.49
CA ALA A 310 0.08 -21.70 7.27
C ALA A 310 -0.21 -23.16 7.64
N GLU A 311 -0.93 -23.41 8.74
CA GLU A 311 -1.38 -24.74 9.16
C GLU A 311 -2.33 -25.33 8.10
N LYS A 312 -3.26 -24.53 7.58
CA LYS A 312 -4.20 -24.96 6.52
C LYS A 312 -3.51 -25.26 5.19
N TYR A 313 -2.72 -24.31 4.69
CA TYR A 313 -2.19 -24.32 3.32
C TYR A 313 -0.82 -24.96 3.17
N LEU A 314 -0.08 -25.16 4.26
CA LEU A 314 1.25 -25.78 4.28
C LEU A 314 2.22 -25.13 3.26
N PRO A 315 2.56 -23.84 3.44
CA PRO A 315 3.46 -23.12 2.54
C PRO A 315 4.82 -23.79 2.39
N LEU A 316 5.48 -23.60 1.24
CA LEU A 316 6.78 -24.24 0.97
C LEU A 316 7.81 -23.91 2.05
N TYR A 317 7.72 -22.71 2.65
CA TYR A 317 8.54 -22.34 3.80
C TYR A 317 8.51 -23.39 4.91
N ILE A 318 7.33 -23.83 5.37
CA ILE A 318 7.23 -24.81 6.45
C ILE A 318 7.56 -26.24 6.00
N LEU A 319 7.35 -26.55 4.72
CA LEU A 319 7.75 -27.84 4.16
C LEU A 319 9.27 -28.00 4.15
N HIS A 320 10.02 -26.93 3.80
CA HIS A 320 11.48 -26.94 3.86
C HIS A 320 12.00 -27.10 5.29
N LEU A 321 11.40 -26.39 6.27
CA LEU A 321 11.72 -26.59 7.68
C LEU A 321 11.48 -28.04 8.13
N HIS A 322 10.36 -28.63 7.71
CA HIS A 322 10.03 -30.02 8.04
C HIS A 322 11.02 -31.02 7.44
N VAL A 323 11.46 -30.81 6.20
CA VAL A 323 12.51 -31.63 5.57
C VAL A 323 13.82 -31.57 6.37
N GLU A 324 14.23 -30.38 6.81
CA GLU A 324 15.41 -30.20 7.66
C GLU A 324 15.25 -30.89 9.02
N ASP A 325 14.08 -30.75 9.64
CA ASP A 325 13.77 -31.40 10.92
C ASP A 325 13.86 -32.93 10.81
N LYS A 326 13.35 -33.53 9.71
CA LYS A 326 13.49 -34.98 9.46
C LYS A 326 14.93 -35.40 9.21
N LYS A 327 15.75 -34.60 8.53
CA LYS A 327 17.18 -34.91 8.33
C LYS A 327 17.97 -34.93 9.65
N LEU A 328 17.49 -34.21 10.65
CA LEU A 328 18.12 -34.10 11.97
C LEU A 328 17.39 -34.91 13.04
N ASP A 329 16.48 -35.81 12.64
CA ASP A 329 15.65 -36.65 13.53
C ASP A 329 14.98 -35.86 14.67
N ARG A 330 14.55 -34.63 14.40
CA ARG A 330 13.92 -33.78 15.42
C ARG A 330 12.46 -34.19 15.62
N PRO A 331 12.05 -34.53 16.85
CA PRO A 331 10.65 -34.75 17.15
C PRO A 331 9.85 -33.43 17.10
N PRO A 332 8.51 -33.49 16.91
CA PRO A 332 7.59 -32.35 16.86
C PRO A 332 7.88 -31.22 17.86
N GLU A 333 8.14 -31.56 19.12
CA GLU A 333 8.38 -30.63 20.23
C GLU A 333 9.65 -29.79 20.05
N SER A 334 10.63 -30.35 19.34
CA SER A 334 11.92 -29.72 19.09
C SER A 334 12.11 -29.24 17.65
N SER A 335 11.12 -29.49 16.78
CA SER A 335 11.10 -29.11 15.37
C SER A 335 11.20 -27.58 15.18
N ASN A 336 11.91 -27.16 14.13
CA ASN A 336 11.92 -25.77 13.68
C ASN A 336 10.54 -25.33 13.18
N VAL A 337 9.75 -26.24 12.58
CA VAL A 337 8.35 -25.96 12.23
C VAL A 337 7.58 -25.44 13.45
N TYR A 338 7.64 -26.15 14.57
CA TYR A 338 6.98 -25.71 15.79
C TYR A 338 7.62 -24.43 16.35
N LYS A 339 8.93 -24.46 16.62
CA LYS A 339 9.64 -23.39 17.33
C LYS A 339 9.60 -22.04 16.62
N GLU A 340 9.76 -22.02 15.31
CA GLU A 340 9.89 -20.79 14.53
C GLU A 340 8.53 -20.27 14.03
N VAL A 341 7.57 -21.16 13.79
CA VAL A 341 6.33 -20.77 13.11
C VAL A 341 5.14 -20.73 14.04
N PHE A 342 4.94 -21.79 14.84
CA PHE A 342 3.66 -22.03 15.51
C PHE A 342 3.71 -21.88 17.04
N LYS A 343 4.88 -21.95 17.68
CA LYS A 343 5.04 -21.96 19.14
C LYS A 343 4.31 -20.81 19.86
N LYS A 344 4.22 -19.63 19.22
CA LYS A 344 3.54 -18.47 19.80
C LYS A 344 2.03 -18.68 19.94
N PHE A 345 1.40 -19.52 19.11
CA PHE A 345 -0.06 -19.55 18.93
C PHE A 345 -0.71 -20.91 19.07
N PHE A 346 0.10 -21.97 19.02
CA PHE A 346 -0.36 -23.34 19.09
C PHE A 346 0.55 -24.11 20.05
N THR A 347 -0.04 -25.09 20.72
CA THR A 347 0.67 -26.15 21.42
C THR A 347 1.08 -27.23 20.42
N VAL A 348 2.09 -28.02 20.77
CA VAL A 348 2.49 -29.18 19.96
C VAL A 348 1.32 -30.17 19.83
N ASN A 349 0.50 -30.34 20.87
CA ASN A 349 -0.61 -31.28 20.87
C ASN A 349 -1.72 -30.88 19.89
N GLU A 350 -2.11 -29.60 19.84
CA GLU A 350 -3.07 -29.10 18.83
C GLU A 350 -2.57 -29.35 17.40
N LEU A 351 -1.27 -29.18 17.16
CA LEU A 351 -0.66 -29.46 15.86
C LEU A 351 -0.60 -30.96 15.54
N LYS A 352 -0.46 -31.83 16.56
CA LYS A 352 -0.50 -33.29 16.39
C LYS A 352 -1.94 -33.75 16.10
N GLU A 353 -2.92 -33.20 16.80
CA GLU A 353 -4.34 -33.49 16.61
C GLU A 353 -4.81 -33.08 15.20
N SER A 354 -4.31 -31.95 14.67
CA SER A 354 -4.52 -31.51 13.29
C SER A 354 -3.70 -32.29 12.24
N LYS A 355 -2.85 -33.23 12.68
CA LYS A 355 -1.96 -34.06 11.86
C LYS A 355 -1.05 -33.21 10.96
N LEU A 356 -0.51 -32.12 11.51
CA LEU A 356 0.28 -31.16 10.76
C LEU A 356 1.47 -31.85 10.05
N TRP A 357 2.26 -32.63 10.79
CA TRP A 357 3.47 -33.28 10.26
C TRP A 357 3.16 -34.34 9.20
N GLU A 358 2.10 -35.14 9.38
CA GLU A 358 1.66 -36.13 8.40
C GLU A 358 1.17 -35.46 7.11
N ARG A 359 0.42 -34.36 7.23
CA ARG A 359 -0.03 -33.59 6.06
C ARG A 359 1.13 -32.94 5.32
N MET A 360 2.16 -32.47 6.02
CA MET A 360 3.40 -31.99 5.38
C MET A 360 4.12 -33.12 4.64
N ASP A 361 4.26 -34.31 5.25
CA ASP A 361 4.84 -35.48 4.60
C ASP A 361 4.08 -35.86 3.32
N GLN A 362 2.74 -35.89 3.38
CA GLN A 362 1.88 -36.15 2.21
C GLN A 362 2.09 -35.10 1.11
N LYS A 363 2.16 -33.82 1.48
CA LYS A 363 2.35 -32.73 0.51
C LYS A 363 3.74 -32.78 -0.13
N ILE A 364 4.78 -33.09 0.63
CA ILE A 364 6.15 -33.27 0.11
C ILE A 364 6.20 -34.49 -0.83
N PHE A 365 5.55 -35.59 -0.46
CA PHE A 365 5.43 -36.75 -1.34
C PHE A 365 4.70 -36.41 -2.65
N ALA A 366 3.63 -35.60 -2.60
CA ALA A 366 2.92 -35.14 -3.78
C ALA A 366 3.78 -34.26 -4.72
N TYR A 367 4.82 -33.59 -4.21
CA TYR A 367 5.82 -32.91 -5.04
C TYR A 367 6.86 -33.86 -5.66
N GLY A 368 6.86 -35.15 -5.29
CA GLY A 368 7.87 -36.13 -5.71
C GLY A 368 9.03 -36.30 -4.71
N GLY A 369 8.84 -35.85 -3.47
CA GLY A 369 9.82 -35.98 -2.39
C GLY A 369 10.61 -34.69 -2.11
N PRO A 370 11.48 -34.70 -1.06
CA PRO A 370 12.20 -33.51 -0.59
C PRO A 370 13.02 -32.79 -1.67
N ASP A 371 13.70 -33.54 -2.54
CA ASP A 371 14.58 -32.99 -3.59
C ASP A 371 13.80 -32.40 -4.79
N LYS A 372 12.47 -32.52 -4.78
CA LYS A 372 11.58 -31.96 -5.80
C LYS A 372 10.76 -30.77 -5.31
N LEU A 373 10.93 -30.36 -4.05
CA LEU A 373 10.35 -29.12 -3.57
C LEU A 373 10.93 -27.92 -4.34
N PRO A 374 10.09 -26.99 -4.83
CA PRO A 374 10.57 -25.73 -5.40
C PRO A 374 11.51 -25.00 -4.44
N GLU A 375 12.54 -24.36 -4.97
CA GLU A 375 13.50 -23.60 -4.17
C GLU A 375 12.81 -22.47 -3.39
N LYS A 376 13.30 -22.21 -2.17
CA LYS A 376 12.79 -21.14 -1.30
C LYS A 376 12.83 -19.76 -1.97
N ASP A 377 13.85 -19.51 -2.79
CA ASP A 377 14.10 -18.24 -3.47
C ASP A 377 13.25 -18.01 -4.71
N ASP A 378 12.63 -19.07 -5.23
CA ASP A 378 11.70 -18.90 -6.34
C ASP A 378 10.56 -17.98 -5.88
N TYR A 379 9.89 -18.25 -4.77
CA TYR A 379 8.72 -17.45 -4.38
C TYR A 379 9.03 -16.05 -3.84
N LEU A 380 10.22 -15.83 -3.27
CA LEU A 380 10.61 -14.53 -2.71
C LEU A 380 10.91 -13.46 -3.78
N CYS A 381 10.98 -13.83 -5.07
CA CYS A 381 11.42 -12.92 -6.12
C CYS A 381 10.79 -13.16 -7.51
N HIS A 382 9.58 -13.74 -7.59
CA HIS A 382 8.94 -14.03 -8.89
C HIS A 382 8.56 -12.79 -9.72
N SER A 383 8.55 -11.57 -9.16
CA SER A 383 8.44 -10.34 -9.97
C SER A 383 9.73 -10.03 -10.75
N TRP A 384 10.90 -10.40 -10.21
CA TRP A 384 12.20 -10.09 -10.82
C TRP A 384 12.64 -11.10 -11.86
N LYS A 385 12.53 -12.41 -11.58
CA LYS A 385 12.93 -13.44 -12.56
C LYS A 385 12.07 -13.35 -13.83
N ARG A 386 10.76 -13.07 -13.73
CA ARG A 386 9.89 -12.89 -14.92
C ARG A 386 10.23 -11.62 -15.71
N ALA A 387 10.47 -10.49 -15.06
CA ALA A 387 10.88 -9.26 -15.74
C ALA A 387 12.28 -9.37 -16.38
N TYR A 388 13.23 -10.04 -15.72
CA TYR A 388 14.57 -10.30 -16.26
C TYR A 388 14.54 -11.29 -17.45
N MET A 389 13.74 -12.36 -17.35
CA MET A 389 13.55 -13.34 -18.44
C MET A 389 12.80 -12.75 -19.64
N LEU A 390 11.80 -11.89 -19.42
CA LEU A 390 11.11 -11.17 -20.49
C LEU A 390 12.00 -10.12 -21.15
N ARG A 391 12.95 -9.52 -20.42
CA ARG A 391 13.94 -8.58 -21.00
C ARG A 391 14.98 -9.28 -21.88
N LYS A 392 15.33 -10.54 -21.59
CA LYS A 392 16.14 -11.38 -22.49
C LYS A 392 15.38 -11.92 -23.70
N ARG A 393 14.06 -12.06 -23.62
CA ARG A 393 13.22 -12.47 -24.77
C ARG A 393 12.67 -11.29 -25.60
N GLY A 394 12.71 -10.07 -25.07
CA GLY A 394 12.17 -8.86 -25.70
C GLY A 394 13.15 -8.06 -26.56
N SER A 395 14.35 -8.56 -26.88
CA SER A 395 15.33 -7.87 -27.74
C SER A 395 14.94 -7.86 -29.24
N TRP A 396 13.67 -8.12 -29.57
CA TRP A 396 13.16 -8.17 -30.95
C TRP A 396 12.24 -6.99 -31.34
N LEU A 397 11.99 -6.03 -30.44
CA LEU A 397 11.11 -4.87 -30.71
C LEU A 397 11.80 -3.50 -30.71
N SER A 398 13.10 -3.43 -30.98
CA SER A 398 13.83 -2.15 -31.21
C SER A 398 13.71 -1.61 -32.65
N LYS A 399 12.60 -1.87 -33.34
CA LYS A 399 12.30 -1.26 -34.66
C LYS A 399 11.01 -0.45 -34.65
N PHE A 400 10.98 0.62 -33.85
CA PHE A 400 10.14 1.77 -34.15
C PHE A 400 11.00 3.04 -34.07
N LYS A 401 11.52 3.44 -35.24
CA LYS A 401 12.13 4.76 -35.46
C LYS A 401 11.01 5.80 -35.41
N ILE A 402 10.93 6.56 -34.33
CA ILE A 402 10.26 7.86 -34.37
C ILE A 402 11.17 8.80 -35.17
N ARG A 403 10.70 9.18 -36.36
CA ARG A 403 11.26 10.27 -37.17
C ARG A 403 11.01 11.57 -36.40
N THR A 404 12.06 12.18 -35.86
CA THR A 404 12.04 13.61 -35.51
C THR A 404 12.31 14.40 -36.78
N SER A 405 11.31 15.17 -37.23
CA SER A 405 11.46 16.10 -38.35
C SER A 405 12.28 17.31 -37.91
N ARG A 406 13.12 17.76 -38.86
CA ARG A 406 14.08 18.84 -38.72
C ARG A 406 13.35 20.19 -38.63
N TYR A 407 13.70 20.98 -37.62
CA TYR A 407 13.57 22.44 -37.65
C TYR A 407 14.91 23.01 -37.17
N LYS A 408 15.77 23.45 -38.09
CA LYS A 408 16.83 24.44 -37.84
C LYS A 408 17.16 25.13 -39.16
N GLY A 409 16.70 26.38 -39.27
CA GLY A 409 17.18 27.36 -40.23
C GLY A 409 17.28 28.71 -39.54
N ILE A 410 18.24 29.53 -40.00
CA ILE A 410 18.48 30.95 -39.69
C ILE A 410 19.27 31.19 -38.38
N SER A 411 20.36 31.95 -38.31
CA SER A 411 21.26 32.53 -39.33
C SER A 411 22.62 32.78 -38.68
N LYS A 412 23.66 32.87 -39.53
CA LYS A 412 25.00 33.33 -39.18
C LYS A 412 25.02 34.86 -39.15
N THR A 413 25.50 35.45 -38.06
CA THR A 413 26.12 36.78 -38.09
C THR A 413 27.60 36.62 -37.74
N GLN A 414 28.46 37.01 -38.69
CA GLN A 414 29.90 37.10 -38.54
C GLN A 414 30.31 38.57 -38.40
N ARG A 415 31.18 38.79 -37.40
CA ARG A 415 32.35 39.70 -37.35
C ARG A 415 32.15 41.22 -37.48
N LYS A 416 32.75 41.93 -36.51
CA LYS A 416 34.08 42.59 -36.66
C LYS A 416 34.69 42.88 -35.27
N PRO A 417 36.01 42.79 -35.09
CA PRO A 417 36.75 43.54 -34.08
C PRO A 417 37.48 44.75 -34.70
N ILE A 418 38.09 45.56 -33.81
CA ILE A 418 38.96 46.75 -34.01
C ILE A 418 38.17 48.07 -33.92
N ASP A 419 38.47 49.04 -33.04
CA ASP A 419 39.67 49.33 -32.22
C ASP A 419 39.53 49.07 -30.71
#